data_AF-A0A964ECL8-F1
#
_entry.id   AF-A0A964ECL8-F1
#
_cell.length_a   1.000
_cell.length_b   1.000
_cell.length_c   1.000
_cell.angle_alpha   90.00
_cell.angle_beta   90.00
_cell.angle_gamma   90.00
#
_symmetry.space_group_name_H-M   'P 1'
#
loop_
_entity.id
_entity.type
_entity.pdbx_description
1 polymer ?
#
loop_
_entity_poly.entity_id
_entity_poly.type
_entity_poly.pdbx_seq_one_letter_code
_entity_poly.pdbx_strand_id
1 'polypeptide(L)'
;MKQVFEQGDQKFVYDYTKLKAERIAIARRIAELHSERARNPPRSINELKMSGDHLWEAEMFSYLLTELDDDGMPVKWNPHNSPDKALAFYKDLDGIYTDALELCKSDFFVRARIVRPDALERLARIIAATQAESSESEMSEQTSGKSSSEQPTDENDSTESLS
;
A
#
# COMPACT_ATOMS: atom_id res chain seq x y z
N MET A 1 -15.63 1.75 -4.29
CA MET A 1 -15.53 1.62 -5.75
C MET A 1 -16.52 0.56 -6.23
N LYS A 2 -16.91 0.57 -7.52
CA LYS A 2 -17.63 -0.55 -8.13
C LYS A 2 -16.87 -0.96 -9.41
N GLN A 3 -16.57 -2.24 -9.55
CA GLN A 3 -15.86 -2.79 -10.71
C GLN A 3 -16.53 -4.09 -11.14
N VAL A 4 -16.84 -4.22 -12.43
CA VAL A 4 -17.39 -5.45 -13.03
C VAL A 4 -16.28 -6.13 -13.83
N PHE A 5 -16.25 -7.45 -13.75
CA PHE A 5 -15.33 -8.34 -14.44
C PHE A 5 -16.18 -9.30 -15.28
N GLU A 6 -15.83 -9.47 -16.55
CA GLU A 6 -16.56 -10.34 -17.47
C GLU A 6 -15.56 -11.32 -18.12
N GLN A 7 -15.90 -12.61 -18.12
CA GLN A 7 -15.11 -13.67 -18.74
C GLN A 7 -16.06 -14.71 -19.36
N GLY A 8 -16.10 -14.75 -20.69
CA GLY A 8 -17.12 -15.54 -21.39
C GLY A 8 -18.53 -15.12 -20.95
N ASP A 9 -19.33 -16.09 -20.50
CA ASP A 9 -20.70 -15.86 -20.03
C ASP A 9 -20.78 -15.51 -18.53
N GLN A 10 -19.63 -15.45 -17.83
CA GLN A 10 -19.59 -15.19 -16.40
C GLN A 10 -19.34 -13.71 -16.12
N LYS A 11 -20.11 -13.15 -15.17
CA LYS A 11 -19.96 -11.78 -14.70
C LYS A 11 -19.88 -11.73 -13.19
N PHE A 12 -18.86 -11.03 -12.67
CA PHE A 12 -18.70 -10.80 -11.25
C PHE A 12 -18.47 -9.33 -10.97
N VAL A 13 -18.97 -8.86 -9.82
CA VAL A 13 -18.80 -7.48 -9.38
C VAL A 13 -18.08 -7.41 -8.04
N TYR A 14 -17.13 -6.49 -7.95
CA TYR A 14 -16.65 -5.94 -6.70
C TYR A 14 -17.44 -4.67 -6.37
N ASP A 15 -18.12 -4.64 -5.23
CA ASP A 15 -18.72 -3.44 -4.64
C ASP A 15 -18.69 -3.55 -3.12
N TYR A 16 -17.68 -2.93 -2.49
CA TYR A 16 -17.48 -2.98 -1.04
C TYR A 16 -18.73 -2.56 -0.26
N THR A 17 -19.50 -1.59 -0.78
CA THR A 17 -20.66 -1.02 -0.06
C THR A 17 -21.84 -1.99 0.03
N LYS A 18 -21.83 -3.04 -0.79
CA LYS A 18 -22.85 -4.09 -0.83
C LYS A 18 -22.39 -5.40 -0.19
N LEU A 19 -21.12 -5.48 0.24
CA LEU A 19 -20.61 -6.67 0.90
C LEU A 19 -21.16 -6.79 2.32
N LYS A 20 -21.55 -8.02 2.68
CA LYS A 20 -21.91 -8.36 4.05
C LYS A 20 -20.66 -8.33 4.95
N ALA A 21 -20.84 -7.91 6.20
CA ALA A 21 -19.75 -7.83 7.19
C ALA A 21 -18.99 -9.16 7.36
N GLU A 22 -19.69 -10.28 7.31
CA GLU A 22 -19.09 -11.62 7.39
C GLU A 22 -18.07 -11.88 6.26
N ARG A 23 -18.43 -11.53 5.02
CA ARG A 23 -17.54 -11.68 3.86
C ARG A 23 -16.28 -10.82 4.01
N ILE A 24 -16.47 -9.58 4.46
CA ILE A 24 -15.37 -8.65 4.73
C ILE A 24 -14.45 -9.21 5.83
N ALA A 25 -15.01 -9.78 6.89
CA ALA A 25 -14.23 -10.35 7.99
C ALA A 25 -13.38 -11.55 7.54
N ILE A 26 -13.93 -12.43 6.70
CA ILE A 26 -13.19 -13.58 6.16
C ILE A 26 -12.07 -13.12 5.22
N ALA A 27 -12.39 -12.26 4.24
CA ALA A 27 -11.40 -11.71 3.32
C ALA A 27 -10.26 -11.00 4.07
N ARG A 28 -10.61 -10.26 5.13
CA ARG A 28 -9.64 -9.59 6.00
C ARG A 28 -8.75 -10.60 6.72
N ARG A 29 -9.32 -11.67 7.26
CA ARG A 29 -8.55 -12.71 7.94
C ARG A 29 -7.54 -13.38 7.01
N ILE A 30 -7.91 -13.61 5.75
CA ILE A 30 -7.00 -14.14 4.71
C ILE A 30 -5.83 -13.18 4.49
N ALA A 31 -6.11 -11.89 4.27
CA ALA A 31 -5.08 -10.88 4.06
C ALA A 31 -4.14 -10.70 5.27
N GLU A 32 -4.69 -10.76 6.49
CA GLU A 32 -3.91 -10.70 7.74
C GLU A 32 -3.00 -11.92 7.89
N LEU A 33 -3.52 -13.13 7.61
CA LEU A 33 -2.72 -14.36 7.67
C LEU A 33 -1.58 -14.34 6.66
N HIS A 34 -1.83 -13.87 5.43
CA HIS A 34 -0.78 -13.69 4.44
C HIS A 34 0.29 -12.69 4.93
N SER A 35 -0.13 -11.56 5.51
CA SER A 35 0.79 -10.56 6.06
C SER A 35 1.65 -11.11 7.21
N GLU A 36 1.09 -12.00 8.04
CA GLU A 36 1.83 -12.70 9.11
C GLU A 36 2.86 -13.68 8.53
N ARG A 37 2.49 -14.44 7.50
CA ARG A 37 3.37 -15.38 6.80
C ARG A 37 4.45 -14.68 5.98
N ALA A 38 4.19 -13.51 5.42
CA ALA A 38 5.20 -12.69 4.75
C ALA A 38 6.37 -12.30 5.67
N ARG A 39 6.17 -12.29 7.00
CA ARG A 39 7.25 -12.08 7.99
C ARG A 39 8.14 -13.31 8.16
N ASN A 40 7.65 -14.50 7.80
CA ASN A 40 8.36 -15.77 7.84
C ASN A 40 8.20 -16.48 6.47
N PRO A 41 8.85 -15.96 5.42
CA PRO A 41 8.62 -16.44 4.06
C PRO A 41 8.99 -17.92 3.92
N PRO A 42 8.28 -18.67 3.05
CA PRO A 42 8.60 -20.08 2.79
C PRO A 42 10.02 -20.22 2.25
N ARG A 43 10.73 -21.28 2.67
CA ARG A 43 12.14 -21.53 2.31
C ARG A 43 12.28 -22.22 0.96
N SER A 44 11.19 -22.70 0.38
CA SER A 44 11.18 -23.39 -0.91
C SER A 44 9.87 -23.21 -1.66
N ILE A 45 9.91 -23.43 -2.98
CA ILE A 45 8.71 -23.45 -3.84
C ILE A 45 7.73 -24.54 -3.39
N ASN A 46 8.23 -25.71 -2.93
CA ASN A 46 7.37 -26.78 -2.42
C ASN A 46 6.62 -26.34 -1.16
N GLU A 47 7.28 -25.61 -0.27
CA GLU A 47 6.64 -25.06 0.94
C GLU A 47 5.58 -24.01 0.59
N LEU A 48 5.87 -23.11 -0.37
CA LEU A 48 4.91 -22.13 -0.89
C LEU A 48 3.68 -22.79 -1.55
N LYS A 49 3.89 -23.90 -2.27
CA LYS A 49 2.80 -24.67 -2.88
C LYS A 49 1.96 -25.40 -1.83
N MET A 50 2.61 -26.03 -0.85
CA MET A 50 1.94 -26.74 0.24
C MET A 50 1.18 -25.81 1.18
N SER A 51 1.69 -24.60 1.44
CA SER A 51 1.02 -23.62 2.31
C SER A 51 -0.18 -22.94 1.65
N GLY A 52 -0.29 -23.02 0.31
CA GLY A 52 -1.30 -22.33 -0.48
C GLY A 52 -1.08 -20.81 -0.57
N ASP A 53 0.02 -20.28 -0.02
CA ASP A 53 0.22 -18.83 0.11
C ASP A 53 0.23 -18.08 -1.22
N HIS A 54 0.54 -18.75 -2.33
CA HIS A 54 0.48 -18.16 -3.66
C HIS A 54 -0.96 -17.90 -4.16
N LEU A 55 -1.98 -18.43 -3.49
CA LEU A 55 -3.40 -18.31 -3.85
C LEU A 55 -4.18 -17.32 -2.99
N TRP A 56 -3.54 -16.68 -2.01
CA TRP A 56 -4.23 -15.86 -1.00
C TRP A 56 -5.08 -14.74 -1.61
N GLU A 57 -4.66 -14.12 -2.71
CA GLU A 57 -5.43 -13.07 -3.38
C GLU A 57 -6.71 -13.65 -4.01
N ALA A 58 -6.58 -14.78 -4.70
CA ALA A 58 -7.72 -15.48 -5.29
C ALA A 58 -8.70 -15.92 -4.20
N GLU A 59 -8.19 -16.44 -3.07
CA GLU A 59 -9.00 -16.80 -1.91
C GLU A 59 -9.69 -15.59 -1.30
N MET A 60 -8.99 -14.47 -1.13
CA MET A 60 -9.55 -13.22 -0.63
C MET A 60 -10.66 -12.70 -1.56
N PHE A 61 -10.38 -12.60 -2.85
CA PHE A 61 -11.35 -12.14 -3.86
C PHE A 61 -12.55 -13.08 -3.98
N SER A 62 -12.40 -14.36 -3.68
CA SER A 62 -13.52 -15.31 -3.62
C SER A 62 -14.60 -14.88 -2.62
N TYR A 63 -14.26 -14.07 -1.61
CA TYR A 63 -15.24 -13.49 -0.68
C TYR A 63 -15.65 -12.06 -1.04
N LEU A 64 -14.92 -11.37 -1.93
CA LEU A 64 -15.18 -9.97 -2.30
C LEU A 64 -15.98 -9.83 -3.60
N LEU A 65 -15.94 -10.82 -4.48
CA LEU A 65 -16.66 -10.81 -5.75
C LEU A 65 -18.09 -11.35 -5.58
N THR A 66 -19.06 -10.78 -6.29
CA THR A 66 -20.46 -11.24 -6.29
C THR A 66 -20.85 -11.55 -7.73
N GLU A 67 -21.34 -12.77 -7.96
CA GLU A 67 -21.87 -13.18 -9.27
C GLU A 67 -23.03 -12.27 -9.68
N LEU A 68 -23.07 -11.88 -10.95
CA LEU A 68 -24.19 -11.18 -11.57
C LEU A 68 -24.94 -12.17 -12.47
N ASP A 69 -26.26 -12.06 -12.53
CA ASP A 69 -27.08 -12.77 -13.51
C ASP A 69 -27.07 -12.06 -14.88
N ASP A 70 -27.81 -12.62 -15.84
CA ASP A 70 -27.91 -12.11 -17.23
C ASP A 70 -28.50 -10.68 -17.29
N ASP A 71 -29.32 -10.31 -16.30
CA ASP A 71 -29.90 -8.97 -16.16
C ASP A 71 -28.94 -8.00 -15.44
N GLY A 72 -27.75 -8.46 -15.06
CA GLY A 72 -26.73 -7.68 -14.34
C GLY A 72 -27.04 -7.48 -12.85
N MET A 73 -27.95 -8.27 -12.29
CA MET A 73 -28.37 -8.19 -10.90
C MET A 73 -27.52 -9.12 -10.02
N PRO A 74 -27.14 -8.69 -8.79
CA PRO A 74 -26.35 -9.53 -7.91
C PRO A 74 -27.08 -10.81 -7.50
N VAL A 75 -26.49 -11.96 -7.81
CA VAL A 75 -26.96 -13.27 -7.38
C VAL A 75 -26.81 -13.39 -5.87
N LYS A 76 -27.80 -14.03 -5.23
CA LYS A 76 -27.79 -14.25 -3.78
C LYS A 76 -26.57 -15.07 -3.37
N TRP A 77 -25.75 -14.49 -2.49
CA TRP A 77 -24.58 -15.14 -1.93
C TRP A 77 -24.92 -16.41 -1.14
N ASN A 78 -24.29 -17.52 -1.49
CA ASN A 78 -24.36 -18.80 -0.79
C ASN A 78 -22.95 -19.18 -0.29
N PRO A 79 -22.71 -19.28 1.03
CA PRO A 79 -21.39 -19.59 1.59
C PRO A 79 -20.84 -20.97 1.18
N HIS A 80 -21.70 -21.89 0.72
CA HIS A 80 -21.29 -23.24 0.31
C HIS A 80 -20.89 -23.36 -1.17
N ASN A 81 -21.11 -22.33 -1.99
CA ASN A 81 -20.87 -22.43 -3.44
C ASN A 81 -20.32 -21.13 -4.06
N SER A 82 -20.78 -19.97 -3.59
CA SER A 82 -20.35 -18.69 -4.16
C SER A 82 -18.84 -18.43 -4.04
N PRO A 83 -18.15 -18.77 -2.93
CA PRO A 83 -16.68 -18.68 -2.89
C PRO A 83 -16.02 -19.53 -3.96
N ASP A 84 -16.43 -20.80 -4.13
CA ASP A 84 -15.81 -21.71 -5.11
C ASP A 84 -16.00 -21.21 -6.55
N LYS A 85 -17.19 -20.72 -6.88
CA LYS A 85 -17.45 -20.08 -8.18
C LYS A 85 -16.59 -18.85 -8.40
N ALA A 86 -16.51 -17.95 -7.42
CA ALA A 86 -15.73 -16.72 -7.53
C ALA A 86 -14.22 -17.02 -7.62
N LEU A 87 -13.75 -18.06 -6.92
CA LEU A 87 -12.37 -18.52 -6.99
C LEU A 87 -12.03 -19.09 -8.37
N ALA A 88 -12.91 -19.92 -8.94
CA ALA A 88 -12.75 -20.45 -10.30
C ALA A 88 -12.71 -19.30 -11.31
N PHE A 89 -13.68 -18.39 -11.25
CA PHE A 89 -13.73 -17.20 -12.09
C PHE A 89 -12.45 -16.36 -11.99
N TYR A 90 -11.95 -16.09 -10.78
CA TYR A 90 -10.73 -15.31 -10.58
C TYR A 90 -9.51 -15.97 -11.23
N LYS A 91 -9.39 -17.30 -11.13
CA LYS A 91 -8.26 -18.05 -11.71
C LYS A 91 -8.28 -18.08 -13.24
N ASP A 92 -9.47 -18.02 -13.82
CA ASP A 92 -9.69 -18.03 -15.28
C ASP A 92 -9.78 -16.61 -15.87
N LEU A 93 -9.69 -15.58 -15.03
CA LEU A 93 -9.84 -14.19 -15.45
C LEU A 93 -8.66 -13.73 -16.31
N ASP A 94 -8.96 -13.07 -17.42
CA ASP A 94 -7.95 -12.52 -18.31
C ASP A 94 -7.08 -11.46 -17.60
N GLY A 95 -5.78 -11.48 -17.89
CA GLY A 95 -4.78 -10.54 -17.37
C GLY A 95 -5.05 -9.07 -17.73
N ILE A 96 -5.95 -8.78 -18.68
CA ILE A 96 -6.43 -7.40 -18.92
C ILE A 96 -7.03 -6.75 -17.66
N TYR A 97 -7.50 -7.55 -16.69
CA TYR A 97 -8.11 -7.07 -15.46
C TYR A 97 -7.13 -6.90 -14.30
N THR A 98 -5.83 -7.17 -14.48
CA THR A 98 -4.84 -7.08 -13.39
C THR A 98 -4.84 -5.71 -12.69
N ASP A 99 -4.82 -4.62 -13.44
CA ASP A 99 -4.84 -3.27 -12.84
C ASP A 99 -6.15 -2.98 -12.10
N ALA A 100 -7.28 -3.44 -12.63
CA ALA A 100 -8.58 -3.29 -12.00
C ALA A 100 -8.69 -4.10 -10.70
N LEU A 101 -8.09 -5.30 -10.66
CA LEU A 101 -7.99 -6.10 -9.45
C LEU A 101 -7.10 -5.43 -8.39
N GLU A 102 -5.96 -4.87 -8.78
CA GLU A 102 -5.09 -4.11 -7.87
C GLU A 102 -5.80 -2.91 -7.24
N LEU A 103 -6.61 -2.19 -8.03
CA LEU A 103 -7.44 -1.10 -7.55
C LEU A 103 -8.52 -1.58 -6.56
N CYS A 104 -9.17 -2.71 -6.84
CA CYS A 104 -10.16 -3.31 -5.94
C CYS A 104 -9.53 -3.80 -4.62
N LYS A 105 -8.33 -4.40 -4.69
CA LYS A 105 -7.55 -4.82 -3.52
C LYS A 105 -7.20 -3.61 -2.65
N SER A 106 -6.76 -2.52 -3.26
CA SER A 106 -6.46 -1.26 -2.57
C SER A 106 -7.70 -0.65 -1.91
N ASP A 107 -8.84 -0.56 -2.63
CA ASP A 107 -10.13 -0.09 -2.05
C ASP A 107 -10.55 -0.96 -0.86
N PHE A 108 -10.38 -2.28 -0.96
CA PHE A 108 -10.67 -3.22 0.11
C PHE A 108 -9.78 -2.96 1.33
N PHE A 109 -8.46 -2.89 1.18
CA PHE A 109 -7.54 -2.70 2.30
C PHE A 109 -7.75 -1.38 3.04
N VAL A 110 -8.04 -0.30 2.31
CA VAL A 110 -8.38 0.99 2.89
C VAL A 110 -9.68 0.90 3.69
N ARG A 111 -10.75 0.36 3.10
CA ARG A 111 -12.08 0.34 3.73
C ARG A 111 -12.18 -0.68 4.88
N ALA A 112 -11.48 -1.79 4.77
CA ALA A 112 -11.39 -2.82 5.81
C ALA A 112 -10.42 -2.46 6.94
N ARG A 113 -9.71 -1.32 6.82
CA ARG A 113 -8.70 -0.84 7.79
C ARG A 113 -7.61 -1.88 8.06
N ILE A 114 -7.15 -2.55 7.01
CA ILE A 114 -6.11 -3.58 7.08
C ILE A 114 -4.72 -2.95 7.19
N VAL A 115 -4.57 -1.69 6.75
CA VAL A 115 -3.41 -0.87 7.09
C VAL A 115 -3.49 -0.53 8.57
N ARG A 116 -2.65 -1.19 9.39
CA ARG A 116 -2.69 -0.97 10.83
C ARG A 116 -2.27 0.48 11.17
N PRO A 117 -2.98 1.17 12.08
CA PRO A 117 -2.61 2.53 12.50
C PRO A 117 -1.18 2.65 13.03
N ASP A 118 -0.65 1.61 13.68
CA ASP A 118 0.72 1.58 14.21
C ASP A 118 1.79 1.54 13.11
N ALA A 119 1.47 0.97 11.94
CA ALA A 119 2.36 0.99 10.79
C ALA A 119 2.43 2.41 10.17
N LEU A 120 1.30 3.12 10.13
CA LEU A 120 1.24 4.51 9.69
C LEU A 120 1.94 5.46 10.67
N GLU A 121 1.78 5.25 11.98
CA GLU A 121 2.50 6.04 13.00
C GLU A 121 4.01 5.81 12.97
N ARG A 122 4.47 4.59 12.65
CA ARG A 122 5.91 4.32 12.44
C ARG A 122 6.43 4.99 11.18
N LEU A 123 5.68 4.91 10.07
CA LEU A 123 6.01 5.62 8.83
C LEU A 123 6.07 7.14 9.02
N ALA A 124 5.09 7.72 9.73
CA ALA A 124 5.08 9.13 10.08
C ALA A 124 6.30 9.53 10.92
N ARG A 125 6.70 8.69 11.89
CA ARG A 125 7.91 8.91 12.69
C ARG A 125 9.20 8.84 11.87
N ILE A 126 9.30 7.90 10.93
CA ILE A 126 10.46 7.79 10.04
C ILE A 126 10.56 9.02 9.13
N ILE A 127 9.46 9.44 8.52
CA ILE A 127 9.41 10.64 7.66
C ILE A 127 9.81 11.90 8.46
N ALA A 128 9.30 12.04 9.69
CA ALA A 128 9.65 13.17 10.55
C ALA A 128 11.14 13.19 10.94
N ALA A 129 11.72 12.02 11.24
CA ALA A 129 13.15 11.90 11.56
C ALA A 129 14.04 12.29 10.37
N THR A 130 13.70 11.83 9.15
CA THR A 130 14.45 12.16 7.94
C THR A 130 14.39 13.65 7.58
N GLN A 131 13.27 14.33 7.88
CA GLN A 131 13.15 15.79 7.69
C GLN A 131 13.96 16.57 8.73
N ALA A 132 14.06 16.08 9.97
CA ALA A 132 14.88 16.69 11.01
C ALA A 132 16.38 16.60 10.70
N GLU A 133 16.86 15.44 10.24
CA GLU A 133 18.28 15.24 9.85
C GLU A 133 18.70 16.10 8.65
N SER A 134 17.75 16.35 7.74
CA SER A 134 17.96 17.26 6.60
C SER A 134 18.12 18.72 7.05
N SER A 135 17.43 19.11 8.13
CA SER A 135 17.49 20.46 8.70
C SER A 135 18.77 20.71 9.51
N GLU A 136 19.33 19.67 10.15
CA GLU A 136 20.59 19.74 10.91
C GLU A 136 21.84 19.75 10.02
N SER A 137 21.80 19.12 8.83
CA SER A 137 22.88 19.21 7.84
C SER A 137 22.99 20.60 7.22
N GLU A 138 21.87 21.26 6.91
CA GLU A 138 21.87 22.64 6.39
C GLU A 138 22.42 23.65 7.41
N MET A 139 22.23 23.40 8.72
CA MET A 139 22.77 24.26 9.78
C MET A 139 24.27 24.01 10.06
N SER A 140 24.78 22.82 9.75
CA SER A 140 26.21 22.47 9.91
C SER A 140 27.09 22.99 8.76
N GLU A 141 26.56 23.06 7.53
CA GLU A 141 27.29 23.64 6.39
C GLU A 141 27.42 25.18 6.44
N GLN A 142 26.56 25.88 7.20
CA GLN A 142 26.68 27.33 7.38
C GLN A 142 27.73 27.78 8.42
N THR A 143 28.29 26.88 9.24
CA THR A 143 29.25 27.26 10.30
C THR A 143 30.72 27.12 9.93
N SER A 144 31.06 26.43 8.83
CA SER A 144 32.46 26.21 8.40
C SER A 144 32.94 27.14 7.27
N GLY A 145 32.16 28.17 6.93
CA GLY A 145 32.31 28.88 5.65
C GLY A 145 32.42 30.41 5.70
N LYS A 146 33.06 31.03 6.69
CA LYS A 146 33.84 32.28 6.48
C LYS A 146 34.53 32.78 7.75
N SER A 147 35.86 32.65 7.72
CA SER A 147 36.81 33.48 8.45
C SER A 147 36.60 34.95 8.05
N SER A 148 36.25 35.80 9.01
CA SER A 148 36.41 37.26 8.89
C SER A 148 37.44 37.70 9.93
N SER A 149 38.66 37.92 9.43
CA SER A 149 39.66 38.74 10.09
C SER A 149 39.31 40.21 9.83
N GLU A 150 38.78 40.88 10.85
CA GLU A 150 38.59 42.32 10.95
C GLU A 150 38.87 42.64 12.44
N GLN A 151 39.63 43.65 12.85
CA GLN A 151 39.97 44.92 12.22
C GLN A 151 41.10 45.63 13.03
N PRO A 152 41.61 46.78 12.57
CA PRO A 152 42.88 47.41 12.93
C PRO A 152 42.77 48.41 14.08
N THR A 153 43.91 48.88 14.58
CA THR A 153 44.21 50.29 14.87
C THR A 153 45.69 50.42 15.21
N ASP A 154 46.41 51.27 14.48
CA ASP A 154 47.40 52.14 15.13
C ASP A 154 47.55 53.43 14.32
N GLU A 155 47.41 54.53 15.05
CA GLU A 155 47.54 55.92 14.62
C GLU A 155 49.03 56.31 14.53
N ASN A 156 49.39 57.05 13.48
CA ASN A 156 50.35 58.17 13.50
C ASN A 156 50.50 58.67 12.05
N ASP A 157 50.06 59.89 11.73
CA ASP A 157 50.70 61.18 12.03
C ASP A 157 51.65 61.64 10.91
N SER A 158 51.57 62.95 10.64
CA SER A 158 52.54 63.78 9.90
C SER A 158 52.62 63.59 8.38
N THR A 159 51.98 64.46 7.58
CA THR A 159 52.40 65.80 7.06
C THR A 159 53.07 65.78 5.68
N GLU A 160 52.64 66.75 4.88
CA GLU A 160 53.37 67.45 3.80
C GLU A 160 53.69 66.77 2.46
N SER A 161 52.93 67.21 1.44
CA SER A 161 53.36 68.08 0.32
C SER A 161 54.60 67.76 -0.53
N LEU A 162 54.43 68.08 -1.83
CA LEU A 162 55.43 68.37 -2.89
C LEU A 162 55.96 67.11 -3.61
N SER A 163 55.95 66.99 -4.94
CA SER A 163 55.63 67.87 -6.08
C SER A 163 55.16 67.02 -7.26
#